data_AF-A0A6I2R7G9-F1
#
_entry.id   AF-A0A6I2R7G9-F1
#
_cell.length_a   1.000
_cell.length_b   1.000
_cell.length_c   1.000
_cell.angle_alpha   90.00
_cell.angle_beta   90.00
_cell.angle_gamma   90.00
#
_symmetry.space_group_name_H-M   'P 1'
#
loop_
_entity.id
_entity.type
_entity.pdbx_description
1 polymer ?
#
loop_
_entity_poly.entity_id
_entity_poly.type
_entity_poly.pdbx_seq_one_letter_code
_entity_poly.pdbx_strand_id
1 'polypeptide(L)'
;MLDKNGVEIKTGDIVEISGAYFKNDNGLYFVTHSPGDPTWSGRDYSLKRISKYGKISKAKYNLCFWPISVFVSDRFKAAQATSWNREHATIEVKPPCKDMSEVIAFFQAQAAELAESVRRSTWNLGESHPSVQREKIMLAHYTALAQALMN
;
A
#
# COMPACT_ATOMS: atom_id res chain seq x y z
N MET A 1 -3.57 12.22 -2.16
CA MET A 1 -3.70 12.84 -0.82
C MET A 1 -2.33 13.36 -0.42
N LEU A 2 -2.29 14.52 0.23
CA LEU A 2 -1.05 15.11 0.72
C LEU A 2 -0.76 14.61 2.14
N ASP A 3 0.51 14.43 2.46
CA ASP A 3 0.98 14.21 3.82
C ASP A 3 0.89 15.51 4.65
N LYS A 4 1.30 15.46 5.91
CA LYS A 4 1.25 16.64 6.80
C LYS A 4 2.12 17.82 6.33
N ASN A 5 3.09 17.59 5.44
CA ASN A 5 4.00 18.58 4.89
C ASN A 5 3.60 19.04 3.47
N GLY A 6 2.47 18.57 2.94
CA GLY A 6 2.01 18.92 1.59
C GLY A 6 2.63 18.07 0.48
N VAL A 7 3.29 16.96 0.80
CA VAL A 7 3.88 16.02 -0.18
C VAL A 7 2.84 15.01 -0.62
N GLU A 8 2.70 14.79 -1.92
CA GLU A 8 1.81 13.77 -2.45
C GLU A 8 2.30 12.36 -2.11
N ILE A 9 1.44 11.57 -1.47
CA ILE A 9 1.72 10.17 -1.12
C ILE A 9 1.44 9.28 -2.33
N LYS A 10 2.42 8.45 -2.70
CA LYS A 10 2.39 7.54 -3.85
C LYS A 10 2.73 6.11 -3.45
N THR A 11 2.36 5.17 -4.31
CA THR A 11 2.69 3.75 -4.13
C THR A 11 4.19 3.54 -4.21
N GLY A 12 4.74 2.80 -3.25
CA GLY A 12 6.18 2.63 -3.07
C GLY A 12 6.81 3.61 -2.07
N ASP A 13 6.14 4.71 -1.70
CA ASP A 13 6.67 5.64 -0.71
C ASP A 13 6.78 4.99 0.67
N ILE A 14 7.79 5.42 1.42
CA ILE A 14 7.90 5.13 2.86
C ILE A 14 7.17 6.23 3.62
N VAL A 15 6.27 5.83 4.52
CA VAL A 15 5.45 6.75 5.30
C VAL A 15 5.50 6.41 6.78
N GLU A 16 5.47 7.42 7.63
CA GLU A 16 5.35 7.27 9.08
C GLU A 16 3.99 7.76 9.56
N ILE A 17 3.28 6.90 10.29
CA ILE A 17 2.05 7.26 10.99
C ILE A 17 2.38 7.59 12.45
N SER A 18 1.86 8.71 12.93
CA SER A 18 1.97 9.17 14.32
C SER A 18 0.64 9.71 14.84
N GLY A 19 0.40 9.62 16.14
CA GLY A 19 -0.81 10.16 16.80
C GLY A 19 -2.05 9.26 16.71
N ALA A 20 -1.91 8.04 16.18
CA ALA A 20 -3.04 7.10 16.08
C ALA A 20 -3.47 6.60 17.47
N TYR A 21 -4.78 6.38 17.62
CA TYR A 21 -5.44 5.93 18.85
C TYR A 21 -4.87 4.57 19.33
N PHE A 22 -4.73 3.60 18.42
CA PHE A 22 -4.06 2.35 18.74
C PHE A 22 -2.56 2.50 18.53
N LYS A 23 -1.80 2.22 19.60
CA LYS A 23 -0.32 2.29 19.56
C LYS A 23 0.29 1.47 18.42
N ASN A 24 -0.34 0.37 18.04
CA ASN A 24 0.16 -0.50 16.98
C ASN A 24 0.11 0.11 15.57
N ASP A 25 -0.79 1.05 15.32
CA ASP A 25 -0.94 1.73 14.03
C ASP A 25 0.13 2.82 13.84
N ASN A 26 0.82 3.19 14.91
CA ASN A 26 1.94 4.12 14.85
C ASN A 26 3.21 3.38 14.41
N GLY A 27 3.94 3.98 13.47
CA GLY A 27 5.22 3.48 12.99
C GLY A 27 5.42 3.68 11.49
N LEU A 28 6.44 3.00 10.98
CA LEU A 28 6.89 3.08 9.60
C LEU A 28 6.19 2.03 8.73
N TYR A 29 5.74 2.47 7.56
CA TYR A 29 5.07 1.66 6.55
C TYR A 29 5.62 1.99 5.18
N PHE A 30 5.41 1.09 4.23
CA PHE A 30 5.46 1.46 2.82
C PHE A 30 4.05 1.39 2.22
N VAL A 31 3.78 2.24 1.24
CA VAL A 31 2.50 2.30 0.55
C VAL A 31 2.44 1.15 -0.45
N THR A 32 1.55 0.19 -0.23
CA THR A 32 1.33 -0.93 -1.17
C THR A 32 0.40 -0.53 -2.30
N HIS A 33 -0.63 0.27 -1.99
CA HIS A 33 -1.59 0.78 -2.97
C HIS A 33 -2.05 2.19 -2.63
N SER A 34 -2.17 3.02 -3.65
CA SER A 34 -2.74 4.36 -3.59
C SER A 34 -4.12 4.38 -4.24
N PRO A 35 -5.04 5.25 -3.77
CA PRO A 35 -6.31 5.46 -4.44
C PRO A 35 -6.12 5.87 -5.90
N GLY A 36 -6.74 5.14 -6.83
CA GLY A 36 -6.62 5.38 -8.26
C GLY A 36 -5.56 4.51 -8.97
N ASP A 37 -4.76 3.73 -8.22
CA ASP A 37 -3.91 2.73 -8.85
C ASP A 37 -4.75 1.73 -9.64
N PRO A 38 -4.31 1.28 -10.83
CA PRO A 38 -5.04 0.27 -11.61
C PRO A 38 -5.29 -1.02 -10.84
N THR A 39 -4.44 -1.32 -9.86
CA THR A 39 -4.46 -2.53 -9.03
C THR A 39 -5.32 -2.38 -7.78
N TRP A 40 -5.97 -1.24 -7.57
CA TRP A 40 -6.63 -0.90 -6.32
C TRP A 40 -8.03 -0.33 -6.52
N SER A 41 -9.02 -1.00 -5.94
CA SER A 41 -10.42 -0.54 -5.94
C SER A 41 -10.78 0.30 -4.70
N GLY A 42 -9.89 0.37 -3.71
CA GLY A 42 -10.13 1.10 -2.47
C GLY A 42 -9.97 2.61 -2.66
N ARG A 43 -10.65 3.37 -1.79
CA ARG A 43 -10.52 4.83 -1.71
C ARG A 43 -9.44 5.29 -0.72
N ASP A 44 -9.00 4.38 0.13
CA ASP A 44 -7.97 4.60 1.14
C ASP A 44 -6.64 4.03 0.64
N TYR A 45 -5.53 4.52 1.15
CA TYR A 45 -4.21 3.93 0.92
C TYR A 45 -4.09 2.64 1.70
N SER A 46 -3.52 1.61 1.06
CA SER A 46 -3.12 0.38 1.75
C SER A 46 -1.65 0.45 2.10
N LEU A 47 -1.33 0.17 3.36
CA LEU A 47 0.00 0.31 3.92
C LEU A 47 0.46 -1.02 4.53
N LYS A 48 1.75 -1.30 4.42
CA LYS A 48 2.36 -2.47 5.04
C LYS A 48 3.59 -2.09 5.85
N ARG A 49 3.62 -2.58 7.10
CA ARG A 49 4.60 -2.17 8.10
C ARG A 49 6.00 -2.61 7.70
N ILE A 50 6.95 -1.71 7.87
CA ILE A 50 8.35 -1.91 7.52
C ILE A 50 9.24 -1.42 8.66
N SER A 51 10.41 -2.05 8.82
CA SER A 51 11.44 -1.53 9.72
C SER A 51 12.23 -0.40 9.05
N LYS A 52 12.92 0.41 9.85
CA LYS A 52 13.88 1.42 9.35
C LYS A 52 14.99 0.85 8.46
N TYR A 53 15.23 -0.47 8.52
CA TYR A 53 16.22 -1.16 7.70
C TYR A 53 15.63 -1.77 6.43
N GLY A 54 14.36 -1.52 6.12
CA GLY A 54 13.71 -2.05 4.91
C GLY A 54 13.07 -3.43 5.05
N LYS A 55 13.17 -4.07 6.23
CA LYS A 55 12.54 -5.38 6.46
C LYS A 55 11.03 -5.25 6.59
N ILE A 56 10.29 -5.92 5.70
CA ILE A 56 8.83 -5.94 5.71
C ILE A 56 8.36 -6.83 6.86
N SER A 57 7.45 -6.30 7.69
CA SER A 57 6.92 -7.05 8.82
C SER A 57 6.07 -8.22 8.36
N LYS A 58 6.28 -9.40 8.98
CA LYS A 58 5.46 -10.61 8.82
C LYS A 58 4.49 -10.83 9.99
N ALA A 59 4.43 -9.89 10.93
CA ALA A 59 3.55 -9.98 12.08
C ALA A 59 2.08 -9.90 11.66
N LYS A 60 1.18 -10.49 12.47
CA LYS A 60 -0.27 -10.52 12.22
C LYS A 60 -0.89 -9.13 11.99
N TYR A 61 -0.42 -8.11 12.70
CA TYR A 61 -0.94 -6.74 12.63
C TYR A 61 0.06 -5.80 11.93
N ASN A 62 0.43 -6.16 10.69
CA ASN A 62 1.35 -5.43 9.83
C ASN A 62 0.67 -4.57 8.76
N LEU A 63 -0.65 -4.71 8.55
CA LEU A 63 -1.40 -3.90 7.60
C LEU A 63 -2.02 -2.69 8.30
N CYS A 64 -2.06 -1.57 7.59
CA CYS A 64 -2.77 -0.37 8.01
C CYS A 64 -3.40 0.29 6.78
N PHE A 65 -4.43 1.11 6.99
CA PHE A 65 -5.01 1.94 5.94
C PHE A 65 -4.79 3.41 6.27
N TRP A 66 -4.77 4.25 5.25
CA TRP A 66 -4.79 5.70 5.43
C TRP A 66 -5.90 6.35 4.58
N PRO A 67 -6.86 7.08 5.18
CA PRO A 67 -7.07 7.31 6.62
C PRO A 67 -7.21 6.02 7.45
N ILE A 68 -6.88 6.08 8.75
CA ILE A 68 -6.82 4.89 9.61
C ILE A 68 -8.21 4.27 9.78
N SER A 69 -8.37 3.06 9.23
CA SER A 69 -9.54 2.22 9.43
C SER A 69 -9.45 1.43 10.73
N VAL A 70 -10.52 1.47 11.53
CA VAL A 70 -10.58 0.82 12.86
C VAL A 70 -11.38 -0.48 12.79
N PHE A 71 -10.72 -1.61 13.06
CA PHE A 71 -11.32 -2.95 13.01
C PHE A 71 -11.45 -3.57 14.41
N VAL A 72 -12.36 -3.06 15.23
CA VAL A 72 -12.68 -3.62 16.55
C VAL A 72 -14.17 -3.92 16.67
N SER A 73 -14.53 -4.94 17.46
CA SER A 73 -15.91 -5.36 17.67
C SER A 73 -16.73 -4.39 18.53
N ASP A 74 -16.07 -3.71 19.47
CA ASP A 74 -16.71 -2.70 20.32
C ASP A 74 -16.97 -1.42 19.52
N ARG A 75 -18.25 -1.13 19.26
CA ARG A 75 -18.70 0.02 18.47
C ARG A 75 -18.39 1.37 19.13
N PHE A 76 -18.44 1.46 20.46
CA PHE A 76 -18.12 2.71 21.16
C PHE A 76 -16.63 3.00 21.06
N LYS A 77 -15.81 1.97 21.26
CA LYS A 77 -14.36 2.09 21.08
C LYS A 77 -13.99 2.39 19.63
N ALA A 78 -14.66 1.77 18.66
CA ALA A 78 -14.46 2.06 17.25
C ALA A 78 -14.77 3.52 16.90
N ALA A 79 -15.89 4.05 17.42
CA ALA A 79 -16.28 5.44 17.21
C ALA A 79 -15.28 6.41 17.86
N GLN A 80 -14.85 6.14 19.10
CA GLN A 80 -13.86 6.95 19.80
C GLN A 80 -12.52 6.96 19.05
N ALA A 81 -12.03 5.79 18.64
CA ALA A 81 -10.78 5.67 17.88
C ALA A 81 -10.87 6.37 16.52
N THR A 82 -12.03 6.30 15.85
CA THR A 82 -12.24 6.98 14.57
C THR A 82 -12.21 8.51 14.72
N SER A 83 -12.87 9.05 15.76
CA SER A 83 -12.82 10.50 16.04
C SER A 83 -11.40 10.94 16.36
N TRP A 84 -10.74 10.21 17.27
CA TRP A 84 -9.36 10.49 17.66
C TRP A 84 -8.41 10.48 16.47
N ASN A 85 -8.47 9.42 15.64
CA ASN A 85 -7.59 9.32 14.47
C ASN A 85 -7.82 10.46 13.47
N ARG A 86 -9.08 10.89 13.28
CA ARG A 86 -9.38 12.03 12.40
C ARG A 86 -8.73 13.33 12.89
N GLU A 87 -8.65 13.51 14.20
CA GLU A 87 -8.18 14.75 14.83
C GLU A 87 -6.66 14.75 15.09
N HIS A 88 -6.08 13.59 15.38
CA HIS A 88 -4.70 13.49 15.89
C HIS A 88 -3.75 12.67 15.02
N ALA A 89 -4.25 11.74 14.20
CA ALA A 89 -3.37 10.93 13.38
C ALA A 89 -2.79 11.79 12.24
N THR A 90 -1.49 11.66 12.02
CA THR A 90 -0.78 12.29 10.93
C THR A 90 0.02 11.25 10.16
N ILE A 91 0.20 11.50 8.88
CA ILE A 91 1.06 10.72 8.00
C ILE A 91 2.13 11.66 7.42
N GLU A 92 3.35 11.15 7.30
CA GLU A 92 4.48 11.88 6.74
C GLU A 92 5.24 10.98 5.78
N VAL A 93 5.54 11.46 4.57
CA VAL A 93 6.44 10.77 3.65
C VAL A 93 7.87 10.91 4.17
N LYS A 94 8.56 9.78 4.30
CA LYS A 94 9.93 9.70 4.78
C LYS A 94 10.88 9.37 3.63
N PRO A 95 12.17 9.72 3.78
CA PRO A 95 13.19 9.24 2.86
C PRO A 95 13.16 7.71 2.75
N PRO A 96 13.58 7.14 1.60
CA PRO A 96 13.69 5.70 1.42
C PRO A 96 14.50 5.04 2.54
N CYS A 97 14.15 3.79 2.86
CA CYS A 97 14.92 2.99 3.81
C CYS A 97 16.34 2.72 3.28
N LYS A 98 17.27 2.36 4.18
CA LYS A 98 18.65 2.00 3.81
C LYS A 98 18.71 0.89 2.75
N ASP A 99 17.76 -0.03 2.80
CA ASP A 99 17.63 -1.14 1.86
C ASP A 99 16.17 -1.20 1.41
N MET A 100 15.94 -1.04 0.11
CA MET A 100 14.60 -1.13 -0.51
C MET A 100 14.37 -2.46 -1.20
N SER A 101 15.30 -3.42 -1.11
CA SER A 101 15.26 -4.70 -1.82
C SER A 101 13.99 -5.51 -1.56
N GLU A 102 13.49 -5.53 -0.32
CA GLU A 102 12.25 -6.26 0.01
C GLU A 102 11.00 -5.58 -0.56
N VAL A 103 10.98 -4.25 -0.64
CA VAL A 103 9.88 -3.49 -1.25
C VAL A 103 9.88 -3.71 -2.76
N ILE A 104 11.06 -3.66 -3.38
CA ILE A 104 11.23 -3.98 -4.81
C ILE A 104 10.79 -5.42 -5.09
N ALA A 105 11.27 -6.38 -4.30
CA ALA A 105 10.91 -7.79 -4.44
C ALA A 105 9.41 -8.03 -4.23
N PHE A 106 8.75 -7.26 -3.35
CA PHE A 106 7.31 -7.31 -3.19
C PHE A 106 6.58 -6.94 -4.48
N PHE A 107 6.94 -5.82 -5.12
CA PHE A 107 6.30 -5.41 -6.39
C PHE A 107 6.67 -6.33 -7.55
N GLN A 108 7.89 -6.85 -7.60
CA GLN A 108 8.28 -7.87 -8.59
C GLN A 108 7.48 -9.16 -8.44
N ALA A 109 7.24 -9.61 -7.21
CA ALA A 109 6.41 -10.79 -6.96
C ALA A 109 4.96 -10.57 -7.39
N GLN A 110 4.39 -9.39 -7.11
CA GLN A 110 3.05 -9.01 -7.58
C GLN A 110 2.97 -8.96 -9.11
N ALA A 111 3.99 -8.41 -9.78
CA ALA A 111 4.07 -8.43 -11.24
C ALA A 111 4.17 -9.86 -11.79
N ALA A 112 4.97 -10.74 -11.20
CA ALA A 112 5.12 -12.12 -11.64
C ALA A 112 3.82 -12.92 -11.51
N GLU A 113 3.11 -12.80 -10.38
CA GLU A 113 1.80 -13.44 -10.17
C GLU A 113 0.78 -12.95 -11.20
N LEU A 114 0.76 -11.63 -11.45
CA LEU A 114 -0.17 -11.05 -12.39
C LEU A 114 0.15 -11.40 -13.85
N ALA A 115 1.44 -11.54 -14.21
CA ALA A 115 1.85 -12.02 -15.52
C ALA A 115 1.32 -13.43 -15.82
N GLU A 116 1.32 -14.30 -14.82
CA GLU A 116 0.73 -15.64 -14.94
C GLU A 116 -0.80 -15.58 -15.06
N SER A 117 -1.47 -14.67 -14.34
CA SER A 117 -2.91 -14.42 -14.54
C SER A 117 -3.21 -13.95 -15.96
N VAL A 118 -2.46 -12.97 -16.47
CA VAL A 118 -2.59 -12.46 -17.85
C VAL A 118 -2.44 -13.61 -18.85
N ARG A 119 -1.42 -14.46 -18.69
CA ARG A 119 -1.20 -15.61 -19.58
C ARG A 119 -2.41 -16.54 -19.61
N ARG A 120 -2.92 -16.92 -18.44
CA ARG A 120 -4.08 -17.80 -18.30
C ARG A 120 -5.36 -17.15 -18.84
N SER A 121 -5.62 -15.90 -18.51
CA SER A 121 -6.79 -15.14 -18.99
C SER A 121 -6.76 -14.96 -20.50
N THR A 122 -5.58 -14.71 -21.08
CA THR A 122 -5.40 -14.60 -22.53
C THR A 122 -5.74 -15.93 -23.22
N TRP A 123 -5.29 -17.05 -22.67
CA TRP A 123 -5.62 -18.38 -23.20
C TRP A 123 -7.12 -18.68 -23.13
N ASN A 124 -7.77 -18.36 -22.01
CA ASN A 124 -9.18 -18.72 -21.79
C ASN A 124 -10.18 -17.78 -22.49
N LEU A 125 -9.87 -16.48 -22.55
CA LEU A 125 -10.81 -15.43 -22.95
C LEU A 125 -10.43 -14.73 -24.26
N GLY A 126 -9.19 -14.93 -24.72
CA GLY A 126 -8.62 -14.22 -25.85
C GLY A 126 -8.00 -12.87 -25.47
N GLU A 127 -7.02 -12.47 -26.27
CA GLU A 127 -6.19 -11.27 -26.07
C GLU A 127 -7.01 -9.97 -25.98
N SER A 128 -8.05 -9.81 -26.79
CA SER A 128 -8.87 -8.60 -26.85
C SER A 128 -9.90 -8.48 -25.71
N HIS A 129 -10.02 -9.48 -24.85
CA HIS A 129 -11.03 -9.47 -23.79
C HIS A 129 -10.74 -8.34 -22.77
N PRO A 130 -11.74 -7.54 -22.35
CA PRO A 130 -11.52 -6.38 -21.47
C PRO A 130 -10.79 -6.71 -20.15
N SER A 131 -11.03 -7.90 -19.58
CA SER A 131 -10.32 -8.34 -18.37
C SER A 131 -8.82 -8.52 -18.59
N VAL A 132 -8.41 -9.08 -19.74
CA VAL A 132 -7.00 -9.26 -20.09
C VAL A 132 -6.31 -7.91 -20.24
N GLN A 133 -6.98 -6.95 -20.90
CA GLN A 133 -6.44 -5.59 -21.06
C GLN A 133 -6.26 -4.89 -19.70
N ARG A 134 -7.21 -5.03 -18.77
CA ARG A 134 -7.06 -4.50 -17.40
C ARG A 134 -5.90 -5.14 -16.65
N GLU A 135 -5.77 -6.46 -16.71
CA GLU A 135 -4.65 -7.17 -16.06
C GLU A 135 -3.30 -6.73 -16.65
N LYS A 136 -3.21 -6.46 -17.95
CA LYS A 136 -1.99 -5.92 -18.58
C LYS A 136 -1.63 -4.52 -18.09
N ILE A 137 -2.62 -3.65 -17.92
CA ILE A 137 -2.41 -2.30 -17.35
C ILE A 137 -1.90 -2.42 -15.90
N MET A 138 -2.52 -3.29 -15.09
CA MET A 138 -2.08 -3.58 -13.73
C MET A 138 -0.64 -4.13 -13.70
N LEU A 139 -0.28 -5.01 -14.63
CA LEU A 139 1.07 -5.59 -14.73
C LEU A 139 2.12 -4.54 -15.09
N ALA A 140 1.80 -3.67 -16.06
CA ALA A 140 2.65 -2.57 -16.44
C ALA A 140 2.88 -1.61 -15.26
N HIS A 141 1.84 -1.35 -14.47
CA HIS A 141 1.93 -0.52 -13.28
C HIS A 141 2.90 -1.10 -12.23
N TYR A 142 2.77 -2.38 -11.85
CA TYR A 142 3.70 -2.99 -10.90
C TYR A 142 5.14 -3.06 -11.41
N THR A 143 5.32 -3.31 -12.71
CA THR A 143 6.65 -3.36 -13.33
C THR A 143 7.32 -1.98 -13.29
N ALA A 144 6.57 -0.92 -13.63
CA ALA A 144 7.04 0.45 -13.57
C ALA A 144 7.42 0.88 -12.14
N LEU A 145 6.60 0.50 -11.14
CA LEU A 145 6.90 0.74 -9.73
C LEU A 145 8.19 0.06 -9.28
N ALA A 146 8.35 -1.23 -9.61
CA ALA A 146 9.55 -1.97 -9.25
C ALA A 146 10.81 -1.36 -9.88
N GLN A 147 10.73 -0.90 -11.14
CA GLN A 147 11.83 -0.22 -11.82
C GLN A 147 12.14 1.15 -11.22
N ALA A 148 11.11 1.94 -10.89
CA ALA A 148 11.28 3.27 -10.31
C ALA A 148 12.01 3.21 -8.95
N LEU A 149 11.76 2.17 -8.16
CA LEU A 149 12.38 1.97 -6.84
C LEU A 149 13.83 1.44 -6.90
N MET A 150 14.30 1.00 -8.06
CA MET A 150 15.70 0.56 -8.25
C MET A 150 16.65 1.71 -8.58
N ASN A 151 16.12 2.86 -9.00
CA ASN A 151 16.88 4.04 -9.43
C ASN A 151 17.05 5.03 -8.27
#